data_AF-A0A919TYE9-F1
#
_entry.id   AF-A0A919TYE9-F1
#
_cell.length_a   1.000
_cell.length_b   1.000
_cell.length_c   1.000
_cell.angle_alpha   90.00
_cell.angle_beta   90.00
_cell.angle_gamma   90.00
#
_symmetry.space_group_name_H-M   'P 1'
#
loop_
_entity.id
_entity.type
_entity.pdbx_description
1 polymer ?
#
loop_
_entity_poly.entity_id
_entity_poly.type
_entity_poly.pdbx_seq_one_letter_code
_entity_poly.pdbx_strand_id
1 'polypeptide(L)'
;MTPDDSVKAMAARLSAIDWRRHGDKAWSRAALLKEYFRRVARWAQFYGCEAQTPFFDIAACVDPNVRADPEILDDLLTTVSPGGWDITHVTPLILHWAALRATPGIEFPADLEDPFEPLVQLFERGGGFHTENGEVNLEYIAAPMHRWLGFAAKPPMPTFAPEALDEIDRAGSIKQFGYVMGPDGKPVGRLP
;
A
#
# COMPACT_ATOMS: atom_id res chain seq x y z
N MET A 1 13.44 18.14 7.32
CA MET A 1 12.18 18.06 6.58
C MET A 1 11.08 18.39 7.58
N THR A 2 10.24 19.39 7.29
CA THR A 2 9.10 19.71 8.17
C THR A 2 7.94 18.72 7.93
N PRO A 3 6.94 18.64 8.82
CA PRO A 3 5.70 17.91 8.56
C PRO A 3 5.08 18.28 7.21
N ASP A 4 4.97 19.57 6.91
CA ASP A 4 4.37 20.06 5.66
C ASP A 4 5.17 19.62 4.43
N ASP A 5 6.51 19.69 4.48
CA ASP A 5 7.35 19.21 3.37
C ASP A 5 7.21 17.70 3.15
N SER A 6 7.11 16.93 4.25
CA SER A 6 6.91 15.47 4.22
C SER A 6 5.57 15.11 3.59
N VAL A 7 4.51 15.80 4.00
CA VAL A 7 3.16 15.61 3.46
C VAL A 7 3.11 15.99 1.97
N LYS A 8 3.69 17.13 1.58
CA LYS A 8 3.76 17.57 0.16
C LYS A 8 4.54 16.58 -0.70
N ALA A 9 5.67 16.07 -0.21
CA ALA A 9 6.46 15.08 -0.93
C ALA A 9 5.67 13.77 -1.12
N MET A 10 4.96 13.30 -0.09
CA MET A 10 4.14 12.10 -0.19
C MET A 10 2.92 12.30 -1.11
N ALA A 11 2.26 13.44 -1.02
CA ALA A 11 1.16 13.80 -1.92
C ALA A 11 1.64 13.82 -3.38
N ALA A 12 2.80 14.42 -3.66
CA ALA A 12 3.38 14.42 -5.00
C ALA A 12 3.70 13.00 -5.50
N ARG A 13 4.23 12.13 -4.64
CA ARG A 13 4.50 10.71 -4.98
C ARG A 13 3.21 9.98 -5.35
N LEU A 14 2.15 10.13 -4.55
CA LEU A 14 0.85 9.49 -4.82
C LEU A 14 0.15 10.07 -6.06
N SER A 15 0.26 11.38 -6.30
CA SER A 15 -0.28 12.04 -7.48
C SER A 15 0.40 11.62 -8.79
N ALA A 16 1.65 11.14 -8.73
CA ALA A 16 2.38 10.66 -9.90
C ALA A 16 1.98 9.24 -10.34
N ILE A 17 1.15 8.55 -9.56
CA ILE A 17 0.76 7.16 -9.83
C ILE A 17 -0.30 7.11 -10.94
N ASP A 18 -0.10 6.18 -11.87
CA ASP A 18 -1.16 5.79 -12.80
C ASP A 18 -2.16 4.89 -12.07
N TRP A 19 -3.32 5.46 -11.73
CA TRP A 19 -4.37 4.78 -10.98
C TRP A 19 -5.17 3.76 -11.79
N ARG A 20 -4.90 3.63 -13.10
CA ARG A 20 -5.47 2.56 -13.92
C ARG A 20 -4.99 1.21 -13.40
N ARG A 21 -5.90 0.24 -13.36
CA ARG A 21 -5.60 -1.09 -12.83
C ARG A 21 -5.04 -1.98 -13.93
N HIS A 22 -3.90 -2.60 -13.63
CA HIS A 22 -3.24 -3.57 -14.50
C HIS A 22 -3.01 -4.88 -13.74
N GLY A 23 -3.25 -6.01 -14.42
CA GLY A 23 -3.17 -7.33 -13.82
C GLY A 23 -1.80 -8.01 -13.92
N ASP A 24 -0.92 -7.56 -14.79
CA ASP A 24 0.40 -8.18 -15.01
C ASP A 24 1.31 -8.11 -13.77
N LYS A 25 1.03 -7.19 -12.84
CA LYS A 25 1.76 -7.01 -11.58
C LYS A 25 1.02 -7.57 -10.34
N ALA A 26 -0.01 -8.40 -10.54
CA ALA A 26 -0.89 -8.85 -9.45
C ALA A 26 -0.17 -9.60 -8.32
N TRP A 27 0.87 -10.40 -8.63
CA TRP A 27 1.52 -11.26 -7.64
C TRP A 27 2.48 -10.49 -6.73
N SER A 28 3.26 -9.57 -7.28
CA SER A 28 4.12 -8.68 -6.50
C SER A 28 3.30 -7.71 -5.67
N ARG A 29 2.19 -7.19 -6.22
CA ARG A 29 1.21 -6.39 -5.47
C ARG A 29 0.62 -7.18 -4.31
N ALA A 30 0.29 -8.46 -4.51
CA ALA A 30 -0.20 -9.31 -3.43
C ALA A 30 0.87 -9.59 -2.35
N ALA A 31 2.15 -9.68 -2.74
CA ALA A 31 3.26 -9.81 -1.78
C ALA A 31 3.43 -8.53 -0.96
N LEU A 32 3.41 -7.36 -1.61
CA LEU A 32 3.48 -6.05 -0.98
C LEU A 32 2.30 -5.79 -0.04
N LEU A 33 1.09 -6.20 -0.41
CA LEU A 33 -0.09 -6.08 0.46
C LEU A 33 0.05 -6.92 1.73
N LYS A 34 0.59 -8.14 1.62
CA LYS A 34 0.85 -8.99 2.79
C LYS A 34 1.92 -8.41 3.70
N GLU A 35 2.92 -7.77 3.11
CA GLU A 35 3.95 -7.05 3.86
C GLU A 35 3.39 -5.79 4.52
N TYR A 36 2.49 -5.06 3.85
CA TYR A 36 1.69 -4.00 4.48
C TYR A 36 0.94 -4.53 5.70
N PHE A 37 0.16 -5.62 5.56
CA PHE A 37 -0.55 -6.25 6.67
C PHE A 37 0.37 -6.65 7.83
N ARG A 38 1.54 -7.21 7.53
CA ARG A 38 2.55 -7.53 8.54
C ARG A 38 2.97 -6.28 9.31
N ARG A 39 3.35 -5.21 8.61
CA ARG A 39 3.82 -3.98 9.25
C ARG A 39 2.71 -3.32 10.05
N VAL A 40 1.52 -3.12 9.48
CA VAL A 40 0.41 -2.50 10.22
C VAL A 40 -0.04 -3.32 11.42
N ALA A 41 0.03 -4.66 11.35
CA ALA A 41 -0.28 -5.51 12.50
C ALA A 41 0.72 -5.34 13.64
N ARG A 42 2.01 -5.15 13.33
CA ARG A 42 3.03 -4.86 14.35
C ARG A 42 2.80 -3.48 14.99
N TRP A 43 2.46 -2.47 14.20
CA TRP A 43 2.10 -1.14 14.71
C TRP A 43 0.86 -1.20 15.61
N ALA A 44 -0.19 -1.90 15.18
CA ALA A 44 -1.40 -2.09 15.97
C ALA A 44 -1.12 -2.78 17.32
N GLN A 45 -0.30 -3.83 17.31
CA GLN A 45 0.08 -4.54 18.53
C GLN A 45 0.93 -3.68 19.48
N PHE A 46 1.86 -2.90 18.93
CA PHE A 46 2.75 -2.06 19.74
C PHE A 46 1.99 -0.93 20.45
N TYR A 47 1.12 -0.22 19.73
CA TYR A 47 0.37 0.92 20.29
C TYR A 47 -1.00 0.52 20.89
N GLY A 48 -1.39 -0.75 20.77
CA GLY A 48 -2.70 -1.23 21.24
C GLY A 48 -3.87 -0.67 20.42
N CYS A 49 -3.68 -0.44 19.12
CA CYS A 49 -4.71 0.13 18.25
C CYS A 49 -5.88 -0.85 18.07
N GLU A 50 -7.10 -0.41 18.38
CA GLU A 50 -8.31 -1.18 18.12
C GLU A 50 -8.81 -0.94 16.69
N ALA A 51 -8.36 -1.78 15.76
CA ALA A 51 -8.76 -1.71 14.35
C ALA A 51 -9.39 -3.02 13.87
N GLN A 52 -10.53 -2.91 13.18
CA GLN A 52 -11.23 -4.08 12.62
C GLN A 52 -10.66 -4.51 11.26
N THR A 53 -10.09 -3.57 10.52
CA THR A 53 -9.51 -3.76 9.18
C THR A 53 -8.03 -3.35 9.18
N PRO A 54 -7.22 -3.83 8.23
CA PRO A 54 -5.82 -3.42 8.14
C PRO A 54 -5.65 -1.96 7.66
N PHE A 55 -6.70 -1.35 7.10
CA PHE A 55 -6.70 0.02 6.62
C PHE A 55 -7.30 0.94 7.68
N PHE A 56 -6.46 1.41 8.61
CA PHE A 56 -6.87 2.30 9.69
C PHE A 56 -5.84 3.40 9.93
N ASP A 57 -6.25 4.44 10.64
CA ASP A 57 -5.41 5.60 10.94
C ASP A 57 -4.43 5.31 12.07
N ILE A 58 -3.27 4.76 11.70
CA ILE A 58 -2.16 4.53 12.65
C ILE A 58 -1.69 5.86 13.25
N ALA A 59 -1.70 6.94 12.46
CA ALA A 59 -1.29 8.23 12.96
C ALA A 59 -2.22 8.72 14.08
N ALA A 60 -3.53 8.54 13.92
CA ALA A 60 -4.51 8.81 14.99
C ALA A 60 -4.30 7.98 16.25
N CYS A 61 -3.89 6.71 16.10
CA CYS A 61 -3.61 5.84 17.22
C CYS A 61 -2.37 6.28 18.02
N VAL A 62 -1.35 6.81 17.33
CA VAL A 62 -0.11 7.29 17.97
C VAL A 62 -0.30 8.69 18.56
N ASP A 63 -0.77 9.64 17.77
CA ASP A 63 -1.11 11.00 18.23
C ASP A 63 -2.28 11.56 17.41
N PRO A 64 -3.48 11.72 18.02
CA PRO A 64 -4.63 12.22 17.31
C PRO A 64 -4.56 13.68 16.90
N ASN A 65 -3.60 14.46 17.44
CA ASN A 65 -3.47 15.89 17.15
C ASN A 65 -2.61 16.17 15.92
N VAL A 66 -1.84 15.19 15.44
CA VAL A 66 -1.01 15.36 14.25
C VAL A 66 -1.75 14.89 13.02
N ARG A 67 -2.10 15.83 12.14
CA ARG A 67 -2.78 15.55 10.88
C ARG A 67 -2.10 16.23 9.72
N ALA A 68 -2.32 15.67 8.55
CA ALA A 68 -1.94 16.31 7.30
C ALA A 68 -2.84 17.53 7.07
N ASP A 69 -2.27 18.54 6.41
CA ASP A 69 -3.00 19.74 6.01
C ASP A 69 -4.25 19.36 5.18
N PRO A 70 -5.46 19.80 5.59
CA PRO A 70 -6.69 19.58 4.84
C PRO A 70 -6.64 20.04 3.38
N GLU A 71 -5.96 21.15 3.08
CA GLU A 71 -5.89 21.66 1.70
C GLU A 71 -5.11 20.69 0.79
N ILE A 72 -4.00 20.12 1.29
CA ILE A 72 -3.21 19.12 0.55
C ILE A 72 -4.01 17.83 0.37
N LEU A 73 -4.81 17.45 1.37
CA LEU A 73 -5.68 16.27 1.29
C LEU A 73 -6.74 16.45 0.20
N ASP A 74 -7.43 17.58 0.17
CA ASP A 74 -8.48 17.84 -0.82
C ASP A 74 -7.92 17.84 -2.26
N ASP A 75 -6.75 18.44 -2.46
CA ASP A 75 -6.04 18.42 -3.75
C ASP A 75 -5.64 16.99 -4.17
N LEU A 76 -5.11 16.21 -3.22
CA LEU A 76 -4.75 14.82 -3.47
C LEU A 76 -5.99 13.98 -3.80
N LEU A 77 -7.07 14.11 -3.04
CA LEU A 77 -8.30 13.36 -3.22
C LEU A 77 -8.92 13.59 -4.60
N THR A 78 -8.87 14.83 -5.10
CA THR A 78 -9.25 15.15 -6.47
C THR A 78 -8.43 14.36 -7.48
N THR A 79 -7.11 14.31 -7.27
CA THR A 79 -6.15 13.65 -8.17
C THR A 79 -6.28 12.12 -8.17
N VAL A 80 -6.46 11.50 -7.00
CA VAL A 80 -6.49 10.03 -6.85
C VAL A 80 -7.89 9.42 -7.01
N SER A 81 -8.93 10.24 -7.12
CA SER A 81 -10.31 9.79 -7.29
C SER A 81 -10.54 8.76 -8.42
N PRO A 82 -9.80 8.77 -9.56
CA PRO A 82 -9.93 7.71 -10.58
C PRO A 82 -9.53 6.31 -10.09
N GLY A 83 -8.76 6.21 -9.01
CA GLY A 83 -8.39 4.95 -8.36
C GLY A 83 -9.54 4.29 -7.59
N GLY A 84 -10.66 4.99 -7.40
CA GLY A 84 -11.86 4.48 -6.74
C GLY A 84 -11.90 4.74 -5.23
N TRP A 85 -13.00 4.28 -4.61
CA TRP A 85 -13.34 4.61 -3.22
C TRP A 85 -12.28 4.17 -2.22
N ASP A 86 -11.75 2.95 -2.35
CA ASP A 86 -10.71 2.43 -1.46
C ASP A 86 -9.46 3.32 -1.46
N ILE A 87 -9.08 3.84 -2.63
CA ILE A 87 -7.92 4.73 -2.76
C ILE A 87 -8.19 6.08 -2.10
N THR A 88 -9.36 6.67 -2.32
CA THR A 88 -9.75 7.90 -1.63
C THR A 88 -9.86 7.74 -0.11
N HIS A 89 -10.09 6.52 0.39
CA HIS A 89 -10.15 6.24 1.82
C HIS A 89 -8.76 6.01 2.43
N VAL A 90 -7.85 5.36 1.70
CA VAL A 90 -6.54 4.95 2.21
C VAL A 90 -5.48 6.05 2.09
N THR A 91 -5.50 6.86 1.03
CA THR A 91 -4.47 7.90 0.82
C THR A 91 -4.41 8.96 1.94
N PRO A 92 -5.52 9.38 2.60
CA PRO A 92 -5.45 10.22 3.78
C PRO A 92 -4.63 9.60 4.93
N LEU A 93 -4.76 8.29 5.15
CA LEU A 93 -4.03 7.57 6.21
C LEU A 93 -2.52 7.65 5.99
N ILE A 94 -2.09 7.54 4.73
CA ILE A 94 -0.68 7.65 4.32
C ILE A 94 -0.16 9.08 4.56
N LEU A 95 -0.98 10.10 4.27
CA LEU A 95 -0.60 11.50 4.48
C LEU A 95 -0.53 11.85 5.97
N HIS A 96 -1.49 11.40 6.78
CA HIS A 96 -1.43 11.56 8.24
C HIS A 96 -0.19 10.91 8.83
N TRP A 97 0.17 9.73 8.35
CA TRP A 97 1.43 9.08 8.72
C TRP A 97 2.67 9.88 8.33
N ALA A 98 2.70 10.43 7.11
CA ALA A 98 3.79 11.28 6.65
C ALA A 98 3.95 12.55 7.50
N ALA A 99 2.85 13.15 7.96
CA ALA A 99 2.84 14.26 8.90
C ALA A 99 3.45 13.83 10.25
N LEU A 100 2.91 12.75 10.84
CA LEU A 100 3.37 12.21 12.13
C LEU A 100 4.87 11.91 12.14
N ARG A 101 5.37 11.27 11.08
CA ARG A 101 6.78 10.90 10.95
C ARG A 101 7.76 12.07 10.92
N ALA A 102 7.30 13.23 10.49
CA ALA A 102 8.12 14.43 10.37
C ALA A 102 7.90 15.42 11.53
N THR A 103 6.99 15.11 12.47
CA THR A 103 6.75 15.93 13.67
C THR A 103 7.93 15.82 14.64
N PRO A 104 8.59 16.94 14.99
CA PRO A 104 9.67 16.94 15.97
C PRO A 104 9.21 16.44 17.34
N GLY A 105 10.05 15.63 18.00
CA GLY A 105 9.80 15.13 19.35
C GLY A 105 8.94 13.86 19.43
N ILE A 106 8.43 13.36 18.30
CA ILE A 106 7.82 12.03 18.24
C ILE A 106 8.91 11.00 17.98
N GLU A 107 9.06 10.07 18.92
CA GLU A 107 9.98 8.93 18.80
C GLU A 107 9.21 7.67 18.38
N PHE A 108 9.76 6.95 17.41
CA PHE A 108 9.20 5.70 16.91
C PHE A 108 10.05 4.51 17.36
N PRO A 109 9.46 3.32 17.57
CA PRO A 109 10.21 2.13 17.91
C PRO A 109 11.18 1.77 16.78
N ALA A 110 12.46 1.58 17.12
CA ALA A 110 13.52 1.35 16.14
C ALA A 110 13.37 0.03 15.35
N ASP A 111 12.60 -0.93 15.88
CA ASP A 111 12.36 -2.23 15.26
C ASP A 111 11.10 -2.26 14.36
N LEU A 112 10.33 -1.17 14.33
CA LEU A 112 9.15 -1.02 13.48
C LEU A 112 9.48 -0.26 12.20
N GLU A 113 9.28 -0.93 11.07
CA GLU A 113 9.45 -0.33 9.75
C GLU A 113 8.25 0.55 9.39
N ASP A 114 8.43 1.43 8.40
CA ASP A 114 7.34 2.25 7.87
C ASP A 114 6.15 1.35 7.43
N PRO A 115 4.96 1.52 8.03
CA PRO A 115 3.82 0.68 7.74
C PRO A 115 3.31 0.84 6.31
N PHE A 116 3.37 2.03 5.73
CA PHE A 116 2.73 2.36 4.46
C PHE A 116 3.64 2.22 3.25
N GLU A 117 4.96 2.17 3.41
CA GLU A 117 5.89 1.99 2.28
C GLU A 117 5.54 0.81 1.35
N PRO A 118 5.19 -0.40 1.84
CA PRO A 118 4.80 -1.50 0.95
C PRO A 118 3.51 -1.20 0.17
N LEU A 119 2.59 -0.45 0.78
CA LEU A 119 1.32 -0.08 0.15
C LEU A 119 1.51 1.00 -0.92
N VAL A 120 2.39 1.97 -0.69
CA VAL A 120 2.75 2.97 -1.70
C VAL A 120 3.40 2.27 -2.91
N GLN A 121 4.33 1.34 -2.68
CA GLN A 121 4.92 0.57 -3.78
C GLN A 121 3.92 -0.34 -4.50
N LEU A 122 2.90 -0.84 -3.81
CA LEU A 122 1.80 -1.58 -4.44
C LEU A 122 1.09 -0.69 -5.46
N PHE A 123 0.83 0.58 -5.10
CA PHE A 123 0.19 1.54 -5.98
C PHE A 123 1.09 1.92 -7.16
N GLU A 124 2.37 2.17 -6.92
CA GLU A 124 3.35 2.49 -7.97
C GLU A 124 3.49 1.40 -9.05
N ARG A 125 3.12 0.15 -8.73
CA ARG A 125 3.24 -0.99 -9.65
C ARG A 125 2.01 -1.31 -10.49
N GLY A 126 0.85 -0.74 -10.20
CA GLY A 126 -0.35 -1.13 -10.95
C GLY A 126 -1.63 -0.45 -10.49
N GLY A 127 -1.49 0.73 -9.88
CA GLY A 127 -2.58 1.57 -9.45
C GLY A 127 -3.34 1.00 -8.24
N GLY A 128 -4.62 1.33 -8.19
CA GLY A 128 -5.48 1.04 -7.05
C GLY A 128 -5.93 -0.42 -6.94
N PHE A 129 -6.58 -0.73 -5.84
CA PHE A 129 -7.29 -1.99 -5.61
C PHE A 129 -8.76 -1.69 -5.28
N HIS A 130 -9.59 -2.71 -5.28
CA HIS A 130 -10.93 -2.62 -4.70
C HIS A 130 -11.10 -3.64 -3.59
N THR A 131 -11.86 -3.30 -2.55
CA THR A 131 -12.26 -4.26 -1.53
C THR A 131 -13.66 -4.80 -1.79
N GLU A 132 -13.80 -6.12 -1.77
CA GLU A 132 -15.10 -6.79 -1.91
C GLU A 132 -15.11 -8.06 -1.05
N ASN A 133 -16.23 -8.34 -0.37
CA ASN A 133 -16.43 -9.57 0.41
C ASN A 133 -15.32 -9.86 1.46
N GLY A 134 -14.68 -8.83 2.01
CA GLY A 134 -13.60 -8.98 2.99
C GLY A 134 -12.24 -9.31 2.38
N GLU A 135 -12.08 -9.13 1.07
CA GLU A 135 -10.84 -9.35 0.33
C GLU A 135 -10.41 -8.08 -0.40
N VAL A 136 -9.11 -7.96 -0.65
CA VAL A 136 -8.53 -6.96 -1.54
C VAL A 136 -8.32 -7.59 -2.91
N ASN A 137 -8.98 -7.07 -3.93
CA ASN A 137 -8.86 -7.52 -5.31
C ASN A 137 -7.73 -6.77 -6.04
N LEU A 138 -6.79 -7.53 -6.59
CA LEU A 138 -5.62 -7.08 -7.35
C LEU A 138 -5.66 -7.65 -8.78
N GLU A 139 -6.83 -7.62 -9.40
CA GLU A 139 -7.16 -8.22 -10.69
C GLU A 139 -7.13 -9.75 -10.67
N TYR A 140 -5.96 -10.38 -10.88
CA TYR A 140 -5.86 -11.84 -10.95
C TYR A 140 -5.69 -12.53 -9.59
N ILE A 141 -5.43 -11.74 -8.55
CA ILE A 141 -5.21 -12.23 -7.19
C ILE A 141 -6.14 -11.48 -6.24
N ALA A 142 -6.84 -12.23 -5.39
CA ALA A 142 -7.53 -11.69 -4.24
C ALA A 142 -6.77 -12.06 -2.96
N ALA A 143 -6.68 -11.13 -2.01
CA ALA A 143 -6.04 -11.34 -0.73
C ALA A 143 -7.03 -11.11 0.42
N PRO A 144 -7.26 -12.08 1.31
CA PRO A 144 -8.18 -11.91 2.42
C PRO A 144 -7.66 -10.90 3.44
N MET A 145 -8.55 -10.03 3.93
CA MET A 145 -8.24 -9.10 5.02
C MET A 145 -8.47 -9.71 6.40
N HIS A 146 -9.24 -10.79 6.50
CA HIS A 146 -9.51 -11.43 7.78
C HIS A 146 -8.20 -11.92 8.43
N ARG A 147 -8.12 -11.81 9.77
CA ARG A 147 -6.94 -12.22 10.55
C ARG A 147 -5.65 -11.48 10.14
N TRP A 148 -5.74 -10.28 9.57
CA TRP A 148 -4.57 -9.45 9.23
C TRP A 148 -3.63 -9.24 10.43
N LEU A 149 -4.17 -9.15 11.66
CA LEU A 149 -3.36 -9.10 12.90
C LEU A 149 -2.39 -10.29 13.05
N GLY A 150 -2.74 -11.46 12.54
CA GLY A 150 -1.88 -12.64 12.54
C GLY A 150 -0.66 -12.51 11.61
N PHE A 151 -0.63 -11.51 10.73
CA PHE A 151 0.53 -11.24 9.89
C PHE A 151 1.72 -10.73 10.69
N ALA A 152 1.54 -10.13 11.87
CA ALA A 152 2.65 -9.60 12.68
C ALA A 152 3.78 -10.62 12.92
N ALA A 153 3.44 -11.91 13.03
CA ALA A 153 4.39 -13.00 13.26
C ALA A 153 5.01 -13.59 11.99
N LYS A 154 4.63 -13.11 10.80
CA LYS A 154 5.18 -13.58 9.53
C LYS A 154 6.59 -13.04 9.31
N PRO A 155 7.46 -13.78 8.59
CA PRO A 155 8.76 -13.25 8.21
C PRO A 155 8.59 -12.02 7.30
N PRO A 156 9.50 -11.03 7.40
CA PRO A 156 9.48 -9.88 6.50
C PRO A 156 9.72 -10.31 5.06
N MET A 157 9.12 -9.57 4.13
CA MET A 157 9.47 -9.69 2.72
C MET A 157 10.97 -9.36 2.53
N PRO A 158 11.76 -10.19 1.82
CA PRO A 158 13.21 -10.03 1.79
C PRO A 158 13.73 -8.74 1.14
N THR A 159 13.01 -8.23 0.14
CA THR A 159 13.43 -7.04 -0.62
C THR A 159 12.25 -6.46 -1.40
N PHE A 160 12.28 -5.14 -1.62
CA PHE A 160 11.37 -4.43 -2.53
C PHE A 160 12.07 -4.01 -3.83
N ALA A 161 13.24 -4.58 -4.14
CA ALA A 161 13.97 -4.27 -5.36
C ALA A 161 13.08 -4.53 -6.60
N PRO A 162 13.01 -3.59 -7.57
CA PRO A 162 12.14 -3.71 -8.75
C PRO A 162 12.30 -5.04 -9.49
N GLU A 163 13.52 -5.52 -9.65
CA GLU A 163 13.83 -6.76 -10.37
C GLU A 163 13.30 -7.99 -9.63
N ALA A 164 13.33 -7.98 -8.30
CA ALA A 164 12.78 -9.06 -7.48
C ALA A 164 11.25 -9.09 -7.55
N LEU A 165 10.61 -7.91 -7.56
CA LEU A 165 9.17 -7.79 -7.73
C LEU A 165 8.73 -8.24 -9.14
N ASP A 166 9.48 -7.87 -10.18
CA ASP A 166 9.23 -8.33 -11.54
C ASP A 166 9.39 -9.84 -11.69
N GLU A 167 10.36 -10.44 -10.98
CA GLU A 167 10.51 -11.89 -10.94
C GLU A 167 9.33 -12.58 -10.24
N ILE A 168 8.81 -12.01 -9.15
CA ILE A 168 7.59 -12.53 -8.49
C ILE A 168 6.41 -12.54 -9.47
N ASP A 169 6.23 -11.48 -10.24
CA ASP A 169 5.16 -11.38 -11.24
C ASP A 169 5.35 -12.40 -12.36
N ARG A 170 6.57 -12.49 -12.92
CA ARG A 170 6.91 -13.47 -13.96
C ARG A 170 6.64 -14.89 -13.50
N ALA A 171 7.13 -15.27 -12.32
CA ALA A 171 6.98 -16.60 -11.76
C ALA A 171 5.50 -16.92 -11.44
N GLY A 172 4.78 -15.97 -10.84
CA GLY A 172 3.36 -16.10 -10.53
C GLY A 172 2.51 -16.28 -11.78
N SER A 173 2.78 -15.47 -12.81
CA SER A 173 2.09 -15.52 -14.09
C SER A 173 2.30 -16.85 -14.81
N ILE A 174 3.55 -17.33 -14.91
CA ILE A 174 3.86 -18.64 -15.49
C ILE A 174 3.17 -19.76 -14.71
N LYS A 175 3.17 -19.69 -13.37
CA LYS A 175 2.55 -20.71 -12.54
C LYS A 175 1.03 -20.78 -12.75
N GLN A 176 0.36 -19.64 -12.90
CA GLN A 176 -1.10 -19.57 -13.02
C GLN A 176 -1.59 -19.79 -14.44
N PHE A 177 -0.89 -19.24 -15.44
CA PHE A 177 -1.35 -19.17 -16.83
C PHE A 177 -0.48 -19.95 -17.82
N GLY A 178 0.73 -20.38 -17.43
CA GLY A 178 1.68 -21.04 -18.33
C GLY A 178 2.44 -20.09 -19.26
N TYR A 179 2.31 -18.78 -19.09
CA TYR A 179 3.01 -17.74 -19.84
C TYR A 179 3.17 -16.48 -18.98
N VAL A 180 3.94 -15.49 -19.46
CA VAL A 180 4.09 -14.19 -18.80
C VAL A 180 2.99 -13.24 -19.29
N MET A 181 2.18 -12.73 -18.36
CA MET A 181 1.15 -11.74 -18.63
C MET A 181 1.77 -10.38 -18.90
N GLY A 182 1.32 -9.71 -19.95
CA GLY A 182 1.69 -8.36 -20.31
C GLY A 182 0.71 -7.31 -19.79
N PRO A 183 1.09 -6.02 -19.83
CA PRO A 183 0.32 -4.91 -19.25
C PRO A 183 -1.04 -4.66 -19.92
N ASP A 184 -1.26 -5.21 -21.12
CA ASP A 184 -2.52 -5.17 -21.86
C ASP A 184 -3.42 -6.41 -21.59
N GLY A 185 -3.02 -7.26 -20.65
CA GLY A 185 -3.71 -8.51 -20.32
C GLY A 185 -3.49 -9.63 -21.34
N LYS A 186 -2.46 -9.53 -22.19
CA LYS A 186 -2.11 -10.56 -23.18
C LYS A 186 -0.75 -11.21 -22.90
N PRO A 187 -0.50 -12.44 -23.39
CA PRO A 187 0.81 -13.06 -23.25
C PRO A 187 1.93 -12.23 -23.89
N VAL A 188 3.03 -12.03 -23.18
CA VAL A 188 4.26 -11.47 -23.75
C VAL A 188 4.90 -12.51 -24.67
N GLY A 189 5.18 -12.12 -25.91
CA GLY A 189 5.98 -12.95 -26.85
C GLY A 189 5.23 -14.08 -27.57
N ARG A 190 3.89 -14.15 -27.48
CA ARG A 190 3.10 -14.88 -28.50
C ARG A 190 2.71 -13.90 -29.59
N LEU A 191 3.22 -14.11 -30.81
CA LEU A 191 2.59 -13.54 -32.01
C LEU A 191 1.19 -14.15 -32.16
N PRO A 192 0.22 -13.37 -32.71
CA PRO A 192 -1.17 -13.80 -32.88
C PRO A 192 -1.30 -15.12 -33.64
#